data_AF-A0AAV2HC91-F1
#
_entry.id   AF-A0AAV2HC91-F1
#
_cell.length_a   1.000
_cell.length_b   1.000
_cell.length_c   1.000
_cell.angle_alpha   90.00
_cell.angle_beta   90.00
_cell.angle_gamma   90.00
#
_symmetry.space_group_name_H-M   'P 1'
#
loop_
_entity.id
_entity.type
_entity.pdbx_description
1 polymer ?
#
loop_
_entity_poly.entity_id
_entity_poly.type
_entity_poly.pdbx_seq_one_letter_code
_entity_poly.pdbx_strand_id
1 'polypeptide(L)' 'MISSILPSSTWKQGEFFIFDDSFEHEVWHEGCELRFVLIVDFWHPELTEQQRRQLSAI' A
#
# COMPACT_ATOMS: atom_id res chain seq x y z
N MET A 1 -3.56 -21.12 -13.30
CA MET A 1 -2.79 -21.48 -12.09
C MET A 1 -1.41 -20.83 -12.16
N ILE A 2 -1.33 -19.51 -11.93
CA ILE A 2 -0.06 -18.76 -11.88
C ILE A 2 -0.08 -17.75 -10.71
N SER A 3 -0.87 -17.99 -9.65
CA SER A 3 -1.13 -16.97 -8.62
C SER A 3 -0.23 -17.04 -7.37
N SER A 4 0.75 -17.95 -7.31
CA SER A 4 1.42 -18.27 -6.04
C SER A 4 2.93 -17.99 -5.99
N ILE A 5 3.44 -17.04 -6.78
CA ILE A 5 4.88 -16.71 -6.78
C ILE A 5 5.19 -15.46 -5.92
N LEU A 6 4.18 -14.65 -5.57
CA LEU A 6 4.38 -13.42 -4.77
C LEU A 6 3.91 -13.59 -3.31
N PRO A 7 4.60 -12.95 -2.35
CA PRO A 7 4.19 -12.95 -0.95
C PRO A 7 2.83 -12.27 -0.77
N SER A 8 1.88 -12.95 -0.12
CA SER A 8 0.55 -12.40 0.21
C SER A 8 0.48 -11.94 1.66
N SER A 9 -0.04 -10.73 1.90
CA SER A 9 -0.29 -10.17 3.23
C SER A 9 -1.78 -9.94 3.47
N THR A 10 -2.20 -9.90 4.75
CA THR A 10 -3.61 -9.67 5.14
C THR A 10 -3.72 -8.47 6.08
N TRP A 11 -4.80 -7.69 5.92
CA TRP A 11 -5.12 -6.61 6.85
C TRP A 11 -5.60 -7.17 8.19
N LYS A 12 -5.21 -6.51 9.27
CA LYS A 12 -5.71 -6.76 10.63
C LYS A 12 -6.22 -5.47 11.24
N GLN A 13 -7.41 -5.52 11.84
CA GLN A 13 -8.01 -4.34 12.44
C GLN A 13 -7.14 -3.77 13.56
N GLY A 14 -6.87 -2.47 13.51
CA GLY A 14 -6.04 -1.79 14.51
C GLY A 14 -4.53 -1.92 14.28
N GLU A 15 -4.09 -2.65 13.24
CA GLU A 15 -2.69 -2.76 12.85
C GLU A 15 -2.40 -1.97 11.57
N PHE A 16 -1.16 -1.51 11.44
CA PHE A 16 -0.67 -0.91 10.21
C PHE A 16 -0.11 -1.98 9.27
N PHE A 17 -0.48 -1.87 8.00
CA PHE A 17 0.15 -2.60 6.91
C PHE A 17 0.79 -1.55 5.98
N ILE A 18 2.11 -1.61 5.84
CA ILE A 18 2.90 -0.64 5.05
C ILE A 18 3.56 -1.39 3.90
N PHE A 19 3.37 -0.89 2.69
CA PHE A 19 3.99 -1.40 1.48
C PHE A 19 4.21 -0.23 0.51
N ASP A 20 5.06 -0.44 -0.50
CA ASP A 20 5.28 0.50 -1.59
C ASP A 20 4.33 0.14 -2.75
N ASP A 21 3.38 1.02 -3.06
CA ASP A 21 2.35 0.80 -4.07
C ASP A 21 2.85 1.00 -5.51
N SER A 22 4.10 1.43 -5.69
CA SER A 22 4.75 1.48 -7.01
C SER A 22 5.08 0.09 -7.57
N PHE A 23 5.15 -0.93 -6.71
CA PHE A 23 5.30 -2.32 -7.11
C PHE A 23 3.95 -2.93 -7.51
N GLU A 24 3.98 -3.93 -8.39
CA GLU A 24 2.78 -4.68 -8.78
C GLU A 24 2.12 -5.31 -7.55
N HIS A 25 0.86 -4.97 -7.33
CA HIS A 25 0.07 -5.45 -6.20
C HIS A 25 -1.36 -5.72 -6.65
N GLU A 26 -1.99 -6.69 -6.01
CA GLU A 26 -3.38 -7.07 -6.28
C GLU A 26 -4.12 -7.25 -4.96
N VAL A 27 -5.39 -6.82 -4.95
CA VAL A 27 -6.25 -6.87 -3.78
C VAL A 27 -7.43 -7.77 -4.06
N TRP A 28 -7.60 -8.79 -3.22
CA TRP A 28 -8.73 -9.70 -3.25
C TRP A 28 -9.67 -9.43 -2.07
N HIS A 29 -10.98 -9.56 -2.30
CA HIS A 29 -11.99 -9.55 -1.26
C HIS A 29 -13.05 -10.61 -1.56
N GLU A 30 -12.95 -11.74 -0.86
CA GLU A 30 -13.87 -12.89 -0.99
C GLU A 30 -14.80 -13.02 0.23
N GLY A 31 -15.01 -11.91 0.96
CA GLY A 31 -15.86 -11.86 2.14
C GLY A 31 -17.31 -11.47 1.81
N CYS A 32 -18.23 -11.86 2.69
CA CYS A 32 -19.65 -11.49 2.59
C CYS A 32 -19.99 -10.17 3.30
N GLU A 33 -19.04 -9.60 4.05
CA GLU A 33 -19.21 -8.36 4.82
C GLU A 33 -18.35 -7.23 4.24
N LEU A 34 -18.69 -5.98 4.56
CA LEU A 34 -17.89 -4.83 4.13
C LEU A 34 -16.54 -4.81 4.83
N ARG A 35 -15.47 -4.52 4.07
CA ARG A 35 -14.13 -4.28 4.59
C ARG A 35 -13.77 -2.80 4.42
N PHE A 36 -13.49 -2.12 5.53
CA PHE A 36 -13.00 -0.74 5.53
C PHE A 36 -11.50 -0.70 5.81
N VAL A 37 -10.77 0.10 5.03
CA VAL A 37 -9.33 0.34 5.20
C VAL A 37 -9.10 1.85 5.10
N LEU A 38 -8.30 2.41 6.01
CA LEU A 38 -7.79 3.78 5.89
C LEU A 38 -6.43 3.73 5.18
N ILE A 39 -6.31 4.45 4.07
CA ILE A 39 -5.06 4.58 3.32
C ILE A 39 -4.43 5.93 3.67
N VAL A 40 -3.12 5.93 3.94
CA VAL A 40 -2.34 7.12 4.25
C VAL A 40 -1.04 7.05 3.47
N ASP A 41 -0.82 8.01 2.58
CA ASP A 41 0.40 8.10 1.78
C ASP A 41 1.45 8.94 2.50
N PHE A 42 2.70 8.50 2.42
CA PHE A 42 3.86 9.18 2.98
C PHE A 42 4.88 9.46 1.88
N TRP A 43 5.65 10.53 2.05
CA TRP A 43 6.87 10.69 1.26
C TRP A 43 7.82 9.53 1.53
N HIS A 44 8.41 8.97 0.47
CA HIS A 44 9.45 7.95 0.62
C HIS A 44 10.55 8.46 1.58
N PRO A 45 11.00 7.66 2.56
CA PRO A 45 11.86 8.13 3.64
C PRO A 45 13.20 8.69 3.17
N GLU A 46 13.67 8.28 2.00
CA GLU A 46 14.92 8.75 1.39
C GLU A 46 14.79 10.12 0.69
N LEU A 47 13.57 10.65 0.52
CA LEU A 47 13.39 11.99 -0.04
C LEU A 47 13.78 13.06 0.98
N THR A 48 14.75 13.88 0.60
CA THR A 48 15.12 15.09 1.32
C THR A 48 14.00 16.13 1.30
N GLU A 49 14.00 17.03 2.28
CA GLU A 49 13.07 18.16 2.34
C GLU A 49 13.09 19.03 1.08
N GLN A 50 14.25 19.20 0.45
CA GLN A 50 14.36 19.95 -0.80
C GLN A 50 13.64 19.23 -1.94
N GLN A 51 13.85 17.92 -2.08
CA GLN A 51 13.18 17.12 -3.11
C GLN A 51 11.66 17.17 -2.95
N ARG A 52 11.15 17.01 -1.72
CA ARG A 52 9.69 17.07 -1.42
C ARG A 52 9.06 18.40 -1.86
N ARG A 53 9.79 19.51 -1.78
CA ARG A 53 9.30 20.85 -2.19
C ARG A 53 9.39 21.10 -3.69
N GLN A 54 10.21 20.34 -4.41
CA GLN A 54 10.46 20.51 -5.84
C GLN A 54 9.60 19.60 -6.70
N LEU A 55 9.18 18.44 -6.16
CA LEU A 55 8.27 17.53 -6.85
C LEU A 55 6.89 18.19 -7.04
N SER A 56 6.35 18.09 -8.25
CA SER A 56 4.98 18.47 -8.54
C SER A 56 4.02 17.40 -8.06
N ALA A 57 2.78 17.80 -7.75
CA ALA A 57 1.70 16.85 -7.54
C ALA A 57 1.51 15.95 -8.77
N ILE A 58 1.14 14.70 -8.52
CA ILE A 58 0.74 13.69 -9.50
C ILE A 58 -0.78 13.57 -9.44
#